data_AF-A0AAD7YHF3-F1
#
_entry.id   AF-A0AAD7YHF3-F1
#
_cell.length_a   1.000
_cell.length_b   1.000
_cell.length_c   1.000
_cell.angle_alpha   90.00
_cell.angle_beta   90.00
_cell.angle_gamma   90.00
#
_symmetry.space_group_name_H-M   'P 1'
#
loop_
_entity.id
_entity.type
_entity.pdbx_description
1 polymer ?
#
loop_
_entity_poly.entity_id
_entity_poly.type
_entity_poly.pdbx_seq_one_letter_code
_entity_poly.pdbx_strand_id
1 'polypeptide(L)'
;MWLSGIPYGDRKIHFRFVAIYFQLLLMIVLETSFFVSKISADNFLELTQLAPCTAIGILTALKTTAILQKRMKIYDLTECLGKLYQNILKDEKKISLVKKDLVLVNFLMKYYVVLNIVLISVYNFSSPCIMMYHYFTTNELIFKLPYAILVPFSTEAWLPWTIVYVHSIMCGFICIIFYTMIDGLYFVLTSHLCANFCVISDTIERLDSSTVNRLANIVKEHQYLLKLGEDLEDIFTAANLFNVLVGSLVICALGFNLTSTKIGDAAFLCKWFEMDEKSKKTILTIMIRAKKPQQLTAYKFSTISYASFTKIISTSWSYFTILRTVYTPPEVSHSD
;
A
#
# COMPACT_ATOMS: atom_id res chain seq x y z
N MET A 1 -13.09 -16.54 0.59
CA MET A 1 -12.71 -15.96 1.89
C MET A 1 -11.99 -16.96 2.84
N TRP A 2 -11.70 -18.18 2.39
CA TRP A 2 -11.22 -19.30 3.22
C TRP A 2 -9.69 -19.44 3.35
N LEU A 3 -8.90 -18.54 2.76
CA LEU A 3 -7.43 -18.63 2.77
C LEU A 3 -6.73 -17.71 3.78
N SER A 4 -7.44 -16.73 4.33
CA SER A 4 -6.95 -15.92 5.46
C SER A 4 -8.11 -15.28 6.22
N GLY A 5 -9.18 -16.04 6.41
CA GLY A 5 -10.24 -15.69 7.35
C GLY A 5 -9.58 -15.34 8.67
N ILE A 6 -9.87 -14.14 9.17
CA ILE A 6 -9.42 -13.67 10.48
C ILE A 6 -9.70 -14.82 11.46
N PRO A 7 -8.67 -15.33 12.16
CA PRO A 7 -8.78 -16.61 12.86
C PRO A 7 -9.88 -16.53 13.91
N TYR A 8 -10.95 -17.31 13.72
CA TYR A 8 -12.04 -17.41 14.66
C TYR A 8 -12.34 -18.88 14.96
N GLY A 9 -12.21 -19.27 16.23
CA GLY A 9 -12.66 -20.55 16.77
C GLY A 9 -11.84 -21.81 16.42
N ASP A 10 -11.18 -21.89 15.25
CA ASP A 10 -10.45 -23.11 14.84
C ASP A 10 -8.93 -23.01 15.01
N ARG A 11 -8.37 -23.84 15.90
CA ARG A 11 -6.94 -23.95 16.20
C ARG A 11 -6.09 -24.26 14.96
N LYS A 12 -6.62 -25.02 13.99
CA LYS A 12 -5.91 -25.37 12.74
C LYS A 12 -5.78 -24.15 11.81
N ILE A 13 -6.83 -23.33 11.72
CA ILE A 13 -6.83 -22.11 10.91
C ILE A 13 -5.84 -21.10 11.49
N HIS A 14 -5.83 -20.95 12.81
CA HIS A 14 -4.88 -20.08 13.49
C HIS A 14 -3.42 -20.49 13.24
N PHE A 15 -3.10 -21.78 13.38
CA PHE A 15 -1.74 -22.28 13.12
C PHE A 15 -1.29 -22.03 11.67
N ARG A 16 -2.17 -22.30 10.68
CA ARG A 16 -1.88 -22.03 9.27
C ARG A 16 -1.62 -20.55 9.01
N PHE A 17 -2.45 -19.68 9.58
CA PHE A 17 -2.27 -18.24 9.47
C PHE A 17 -0.92 -17.77 10.02
N VAL A 18 -0.57 -18.21 11.23
CA VAL A 18 0.70 -17.85 11.87
C VAL A 18 1.88 -18.34 11.05
N ALA A 19 1.83 -19.57 10.51
CA ALA A 19 2.89 -20.09 9.64
C ALA A 19 3.06 -19.27 8.35
N ILE A 20 1.96 -18.92 7.68
CA ILE A 20 1.97 -18.09 6.46
C ILE A 20 2.50 -16.68 6.76
N TYR A 21 2.07 -16.09 7.88
CA TYR A 21 2.50 -14.76 8.27
C TYR A 21 3.99 -14.73 8.69
N PHE A 22 4.45 -15.75 9.41
CA PHE A 22 5.86 -15.92 9.73
C PHE A 22 6.72 -15.99 8.47
N GLN A 23 6.27 -16.72 7.44
CA GLN A 23 6.96 -16.81 6.17
C GLN A 23 7.10 -15.46 5.47
N LEU A 24 6.05 -14.64 5.51
CA LEU A 24 6.08 -13.27 4.99
C LEU A 24 7.08 -12.39 5.76
N LEU A 25 7.06 -12.46 7.10
CA LEU A 25 8.01 -11.70 7.95
C LEU A 25 9.46 -12.12 7.69
N LEU A 26 9.72 -13.41 7.55
CA LEU A 26 11.04 -13.93 7.23
C LEU A 26 11.55 -13.35 5.90
N MET A 27 10.72 -13.34 4.86
CA MET A 27 11.08 -12.75 3.57
C MET A 27 11.44 -11.27 3.69
N ILE A 28 10.64 -10.49 4.44
CA ILE A 28 10.91 -9.07 4.68
C ILE A 28 12.25 -8.88 5.41
N VAL A 29 12.57 -9.74 6.37
CA VAL A 29 13.86 -9.70 7.07
C VAL A 29 15.02 -9.97 6.10
N LEU A 30 14.88 -10.93 5.19
CA LEU A 30 15.92 -11.24 4.20
C LEU A 30 16.13 -10.09 3.20
N GLU A 31 15.06 -9.45 2.75
CA GLU A 31 15.13 -8.26 1.89
C GLU A 31 15.76 -7.08 2.63
N THR A 32 15.24 -6.72 3.80
CA THR A 32 15.78 -5.60 4.58
C THR A 32 17.24 -5.81 4.97
N SER A 33 17.65 -7.05 5.27
CA SER A 33 19.06 -7.39 5.52
C SER A 33 19.93 -7.19 4.28
N PHE A 34 19.43 -7.55 3.09
CA PHE A 34 20.12 -7.25 1.83
C PHE A 34 20.32 -5.74 1.66
N PHE A 35 19.25 -4.97 1.83
CA PHE A 35 19.30 -3.50 1.74
C PHE A 35 20.31 -2.89 2.71
N VAL A 36 20.27 -3.28 3.98
CA VAL A 36 21.18 -2.77 5.00
C VAL A 36 22.63 -3.16 4.70
N SER A 37 22.88 -4.38 4.24
CA SER A 37 24.24 -4.85 3.92
C SER A 37 24.86 -4.16 2.69
N LYS A 38 24.03 -3.67 1.77
CA LYS A 38 24.45 -3.06 0.49
C LYS A 38 24.30 -1.54 0.47
N ILE A 39 23.92 -0.92 1.58
CA ILE A 39 23.78 0.53 1.66
C ILE A 39 25.18 1.18 1.58
N SER A 40 25.50 1.73 0.42
CA SER A 40 26.70 2.53 0.19
C SER A 40 26.32 3.74 -0.67
N ALA A 41 27.10 4.83 -0.58
CA ALA A 41 26.85 6.04 -1.37
C ALA A 41 26.86 5.75 -2.89
N ASP A 42 27.67 4.78 -3.33
CA ASP A 42 27.82 4.41 -4.73
C ASP A 42 26.62 3.63 -5.28
N ASN A 43 26.04 2.75 -4.46
CA ASN A 43 24.93 1.85 -4.84
C ASN A 43 23.55 2.37 -4.42
N PHE A 44 23.48 3.51 -3.72
CA PHE A 44 22.24 4.03 -3.14
C PHE A 44 21.11 4.18 -4.17
N LEU A 45 21.42 4.68 -5.37
CA LEU A 45 20.44 4.89 -6.43
C LEU A 45 19.85 3.57 -6.96
N GLU A 46 20.70 2.56 -7.18
CA GLU A 46 20.28 1.22 -7.62
C GLU A 46 19.46 0.52 -6.53
N LEU A 47 19.88 0.65 -5.27
CA LEU A 47 19.15 0.11 -4.12
C LEU A 47 17.76 0.75 -4.00
N THR A 48 17.67 2.07 -4.20
CA THR A 48 16.39 2.81 -4.11
C THR A 48 15.43 2.42 -5.25
N GLN A 49 15.90 1.90 -6.38
CA GLN A 49 15.02 1.34 -7.42
C GLN A 49 14.33 0.05 -6.97
N LEU A 50 14.96 -0.73 -6.09
CA LEU A 50 14.42 -1.96 -5.51
C LEU A 50 13.55 -1.69 -4.27
N ALA A 51 13.70 -0.52 -3.64
CA ALA A 51 13.04 -0.15 -2.38
C ALA A 51 11.50 -0.26 -2.38
N PRO A 52 10.76 -0.04 -3.50
CA PRO A 52 9.31 -0.18 -3.51
C PRO A 52 8.82 -1.58 -3.12
N CYS A 53 9.54 -2.63 -3.52
CA CYS A 53 9.17 -4.02 -3.26
C CYS A 53 9.19 -4.31 -1.75
N THR A 54 10.31 -3.96 -1.11
CA THR A 54 10.50 -4.12 0.34
C THR A 54 9.55 -3.22 1.13
N ALA A 55 9.29 -2.00 0.64
CA ALA A 55 8.33 -1.09 1.26
C ALA A 55 6.90 -1.66 1.24
N ILE A 56 6.47 -2.29 0.13
CA ILE A 56 5.16 -2.97 0.04
C ILE A 56 5.09 -4.15 1.01
N GLY A 57 6.16 -4.94 1.13
CA GLY A 57 6.28 -6.01 2.11
C GLY A 57 6.09 -5.51 3.55
N ILE A 58 6.84 -4.48 3.93
CA ILE A 58 6.75 -3.82 5.25
C ILE A 58 5.34 -3.26 5.48
N LEU A 59 4.77 -2.55 4.50
CA LEU A 59 3.42 -1.99 4.60
C LEU A 59 2.38 -3.09 4.84
N THR A 60 2.49 -4.20 4.12
CA THR A 60 1.61 -5.36 4.29
C THR A 60 1.71 -5.94 5.69
N ALA A 61 2.93 -6.09 6.22
CA ALA A 61 3.15 -6.60 7.58
C ALA A 61 2.58 -5.66 8.65
N LEU A 62 2.80 -4.35 8.52
CA LEU A 62 2.28 -3.32 9.43
C LEU A 62 0.75 -3.30 9.46
N LYS A 63 0.12 -3.27 8.28
CA LYS A 63 -1.35 -3.35 8.15
C LYS A 63 -1.90 -4.64 8.78
N THR A 64 -1.29 -5.78 8.45
CA THR A 64 -1.76 -7.08 8.94
C THR A 64 -1.70 -7.15 10.46
N THR A 65 -0.61 -6.67 11.06
CA THR A 65 -0.48 -6.62 12.53
C THR A 65 -1.54 -5.74 13.16
N ALA A 66 -1.76 -4.53 12.62
CA ALA A 66 -2.76 -3.60 13.14
C ALA A 66 -4.19 -4.19 13.10
N ILE A 67 -4.55 -4.82 11.98
CA ILE A 67 -5.88 -5.43 11.78
C ILE A 67 -6.08 -6.65 12.68
N LEU A 68 -5.05 -7.49 12.87
CA LEU A 68 -5.15 -8.67 13.73
C LEU A 68 -5.41 -8.33 15.20
N GLN A 69 -4.89 -7.20 15.68
CA GLN A 69 -5.15 -6.73 17.04
C GLN A 69 -6.63 -6.37 17.25
N LYS A 70 -7.33 -5.97 16.19
CA LYS A 70 -8.74 -5.53 16.22
C LYS A 70 -9.71 -6.60 15.72
N ARG A 71 -9.29 -7.87 15.61
CA ARG A 71 -10.08 -8.97 15.03
C ARG A 71 -11.51 -9.13 15.56
N MET A 72 -11.73 -8.93 16.86
CA MET A 72 -13.05 -9.08 17.48
C MET A 72 -13.98 -7.96 17.01
N LYS A 73 -13.50 -6.70 17.03
CA LYS A 73 -14.26 -5.55 16.56
C LYS A 73 -14.63 -5.68 15.07
N ILE A 74 -13.73 -6.23 14.26
CA ILE A 74 -14.00 -6.49 12.84
C ILE A 74 -15.14 -7.48 12.68
N TYR A 75 -15.13 -8.58 13.46
CA TYR A 75 -16.20 -9.56 13.44
C TYR A 75 -17.54 -8.93 13.80
N ASP A 76 -17.60 -8.21 14.93
CA ASP A 76 -18.81 -7.55 15.42
C ASP A 76 -19.35 -6.53 14.40
N LEU A 77 -18.47 -5.69 13.85
CA LEU A 77 -18.84 -4.69 12.83
C LEU A 77 -19.36 -5.35 11.55
N THR A 78 -18.69 -6.41 11.09
CA THR A 78 -19.10 -7.15 9.88
C THR A 78 -20.47 -7.81 10.08
N GLU A 79 -20.72 -8.37 11.26
CA GLU A 79 -22.02 -8.98 11.60
C GLU A 79 -23.13 -7.91 11.66
N CYS A 80 -22.87 -6.78 12.32
CA CYS A 80 -23.81 -5.66 12.44
C CYS A 80 -24.16 -5.07 11.06
N LEU A 81 -23.16 -4.75 10.24
CA LEU A 81 -23.37 -4.25 8.87
C LEU A 81 -24.02 -5.30 7.97
N GLY A 82 -23.70 -6.58 8.16
CA GLY A 82 -24.32 -7.69 7.45
C GLY A 82 -25.83 -7.77 7.71
N LYS A 83 -26.25 -7.67 8.99
CA LYS A 83 -27.67 -7.64 9.37
C LYS A 83 -28.41 -6.45 8.76
N LEU A 84 -27.79 -5.27 8.79
CA LEU A 84 -28.36 -4.06 8.17
C LEU A 84 -28.50 -4.20 6.64
N TYR A 85 -27.48 -4.74 5.98
CA TYR A 85 -27.52 -4.99 4.54
C TYR A 85 -28.62 -5.99 4.16
N GLN A 86 -28.82 -7.05 4.95
CA GLN A 86 -29.94 -7.98 4.74
C GLN A 86 -31.31 -7.29 4.86
N ASN A 87 -31.44 -6.26 5.68
CA ASN A 87 -32.68 -5.48 5.75
C ASN A 87 -32.90 -4.60 4.51
N ILE A 88 -31.83 -4.08 3.90
CA ILE A 88 -31.91 -3.40 2.60
C ILE A 88 -32.43 -4.36 1.53
N LEU A 89 -31.91 -5.61 1.51
CA LEU A 89 -32.30 -6.61 0.52
C LEU A 89 -33.77 -7.06 0.58
N LYS A 90 -34.48 -6.78 1.68
CA LYS A 90 -35.92 -7.10 1.82
C LYS A 90 -36.84 -6.08 1.15
N ASP A 91 -36.32 -4.90 0.79
CA ASP A 91 -37.11 -3.79 0.24
C ASP A 91 -36.59 -3.41 -1.15
N GLU A 92 -37.39 -3.69 -2.19
CA GLU A 92 -37.03 -3.42 -3.58
C GLU A 92 -36.71 -1.94 -3.85
N LYS A 93 -37.35 -1.01 -3.12
CA LYS A 93 -37.09 0.43 -3.26
C LYS A 93 -35.71 0.79 -2.71
N LYS A 94 -35.32 0.18 -1.58
CA LYS A 94 -33.99 0.38 -1.01
C LYS A 94 -32.90 -0.26 -1.87
N ILE A 95 -33.19 -1.43 -2.45
CA ILE A 95 -32.26 -2.09 -3.38
C ILE A 95 -32.01 -1.22 -4.60
N SER A 96 -33.06 -0.70 -5.25
CA SER A 96 -32.91 0.08 -6.48
C SER A 96 -32.09 1.36 -6.28
N LEU A 97 -32.15 1.94 -5.07
CA LEU A 97 -31.35 3.10 -4.66
C LEU A 97 -29.84 2.80 -4.68
N VAL A 98 -29.40 1.72 -4.02
CA VAL A 98 -27.97 1.45 -3.77
C VAL A 98 -27.33 0.49 -4.78
N LYS A 99 -28.14 -0.21 -5.60
CA LYS A 99 -27.65 -1.28 -6.49
C LYS A 99 -26.58 -0.81 -7.47
N LYS A 100 -26.74 0.37 -8.07
CA LYS A 100 -25.78 0.91 -9.05
C LYS A 100 -24.40 1.10 -8.42
N ASP A 101 -24.37 1.71 -7.24
CA ASP A 101 -23.13 2.00 -6.53
C ASP A 101 -22.46 0.73 -6.02
N LEU A 102 -23.23 -0.21 -5.46
CA LEU A 102 -22.69 -1.50 -5.01
C LEU A 102 -22.14 -2.35 -6.17
N VAL A 103 -22.78 -2.33 -7.34
CA VAL A 103 -22.26 -3.02 -8.54
C VAL A 103 -20.97 -2.38 -9.01
N LEU A 104 -20.90 -1.04 -9.03
CA LEU A 104 -19.69 -0.31 -9.40
C LEU A 104 -18.54 -0.63 -8.43
N VAL A 105 -18.77 -0.56 -7.12
CA VAL A 105 -17.76 -0.89 -6.10
C VAL A 105 -17.29 -2.34 -6.24
N ASN A 106 -18.20 -3.28 -6.41
CA ASN A 106 -17.84 -4.69 -6.63
C ASN A 106 -17.00 -4.90 -7.91
N PHE A 107 -17.32 -4.16 -8.98
CA PHE A 107 -16.54 -4.19 -10.21
C PHE A 107 -15.12 -3.64 -9.98
N LEU A 108 -15.01 -2.46 -9.35
CA LEU A 108 -13.72 -1.83 -9.04
C LEU A 108 -12.86 -2.72 -8.13
N MET A 109 -13.47 -3.37 -7.14
CA MET A 109 -12.77 -4.28 -6.24
C MET A 109 -12.24 -5.52 -6.96
N LYS A 110 -13.05 -6.14 -7.84
CA LYS A 110 -12.59 -7.27 -8.67
C LYS A 110 -11.45 -6.85 -9.58
N TYR A 111 -11.59 -5.70 -10.23
CA TYR A 111 -10.57 -5.14 -11.10
C TYR A 111 -9.26 -4.87 -10.33
N TYR A 112 -9.33 -4.25 -9.15
CA TYR A 112 -8.20 -4.00 -8.27
C TYR A 112 -7.45 -5.28 -7.90
N VAL A 113 -8.16 -6.33 -7.48
CA VAL A 113 -7.56 -7.62 -7.12
C VAL A 113 -6.90 -8.28 -8.33
N VAL A 114 -7.59 -8.34 -9.47
CA VAL A 114 -7.07 -8.94 -10.70
C VAL A 114 -5.81 -8.20 -11.16
N LEU A 115 -5.84 -6.87 -11.17
CA LEU A 115 -4.70 -6.05 -11.58
C LEU A 115 -3.48 -6.34 -10.70
N ASN A 116 -3.63 -6.36 -9.37
CA ASN A 116 -2.52 -6.67 -8.46
C ASN A 116 -1.97 -8.09 -8.66
N ILE A 117 -2.83 -9.09 -8.89
CA ILE A 117 -2.41 -10.47 -9.18
C ILE A 117 -1.62 -10.55 -10.49
N VAL A 118 -2.06 -9.83 -11.53
CA VAL A 118 -1.34 -9.78 -12.81
C VAL A 118 0.02 -9.10 -12.63
N LEU A 119 0.09 -7.96 -11.94
CA LEU A 119 1.34 -7.24 -11.71
C LEU A 119 2.39 -8.10 -11.00
N ILE A 120 2.00 -8.77 -9.90
CA ILE A 120 2.95 -9.63 -9.15
C ILE A 120 3.37 -10.86 -9.96
N SER A 121 2.48 -11.39 -10.80
CA SER A 121 2.82 -12.48 -11.71
C SER A 121 3.85 -12.03 -12.74
N VAL A 122 3.62 -10.90 -13.41
CA VAL A 122 4.57 -10.32 -14.38
C VAL A 122 5.93 -10.09 -13.72
N TYR A 123 5.94 -9.51 -12.52
CA TYR A 123 7.17 -9.29 -11.77
C TYR A 123 7.92 -10.59 -11.46
N ASN A 124 7.26 -11.55 -10.82
CA ASN A 124 7.86 -12.82 -10.41
C ASN A 124 8.40 -13.64 -11.59
N PHE A 125 7.62 -13.75 -12.68
CA PHE A 125 8.00 -14.54 -13.85
C PHE A 125 8.93 -13.80 -14.82
N SER A 126 9.19 -12.50 -14.62
CA SER A 126 10.16 -11.77 -15.44
C SER A 126 11.59 -12.25 -15.24
N SER A 127 11.95 -12.71 -14.03
CA SER A 127 13.33 -13.06 -13.70
C SER A 127 13.88 -14.26 -14.50
N PRO A 128 13.16 -15.40 -14.63
CA PRO A 128 13.58 -16.47 -15.54
C PRO A 128 13.56 -16.07 -17.01
N CYS A 129 12.61 -15.24 -17.44
CA CYS A 129 12.57 -14.74 -18.83
C CYS A 129 13.82 -13.93 -19.15
N ILE A 130 14.28 -13.07 -18.23
CA ILE A 130 15.52 -12.29 -18.35
C ILE A 130 16.74 -13.23 -18.35
N MET A 131 16.76 -14.24 -17.48
CA MET A 131 17.84 -15.24 -17.43
C MET A 131 17.95 -16.02 -18.74
N MET A 132 16.81 -16.46 -19.28
CA MET A 132 16.71 -17.17 -20.57
C MET A 132 17.17 -16.30 -21.74
N TYR A 133 16.72 -15.04 -21.78
CA TYR A 133 17.16 -14.08 -22.81
C TYR A 133 18.67 -13.81 -22.75
N HIS A 134 19.23 -13.63 -21.55
CA HIS A 134 20.66 -13.43 -21.37
C HIS A 134 21.47 -14.65 -21.83
N TYR A 135 21.00 -15.86 -21.50
CA TYR A 135 21.63 -17.10 -21.94
C TYR A 135 21.68 -17.21 -23.46
N PHE A 136 20.58 -16.92 -24.17
CA PHE A 136 20.57 -16.99 -25.63
C PHE A 136 21.42 -15.93 -26.34
N THR A 137 21.71 -14.82 -25.68
CA THR A 137 22.47 -13.71 -26.27
C THR A 137 23.96 -13.79 -25.97
N THR A 138 24.33 -14.25 -24.78
CA THR A 138 25.72 -14.24 -24.28
C THR A 138 26.32 -15.64 -24.12
N ASN A 139 25.51 -16.71 -24.19
CA ASN A 139 25.86 -18.08 -23.78
C ASN A 139 26.33 -18.21 -22.32
N GLU A 140 26.12 -17.19 -21.48
CA GLU A 140 26.43 -17.22 -20.06
C GLU A 140 25.16 -17.29 -19.21
N LEU A 141 25.09 -18.29 -18.32
CA LEU A 141 23.99 -18.47 -17.39
C LEU A 141 24.23 -17.67 -16.11
N ILE A 142 23.48 -16.59 -15.92
CA ILE A 142 23.54 -15.77 -14.71
C ILE A 142 22.25 -15.99 -13.91
N PHE A 143 22.38 -16.59 -12.72
CA PHE A 143 21.27 -16.80 -11.81
C PHE A 143 20.77 -15.47 -11.22
N LYS A 144 19.54 -15.09 -11.56
CA LYS A 144 18.88 -13.89 -11.03
C LYS A 144 17.68 -14.29 -10.19
N LEU A 145 17.51 -13.68 -9.02
CA LEU A 145 16.34 -13.84 -8.17
C LEU A 145 15.34 -12.71 -8.45
N PRO A 146 14.02 -12.92 -8.24
CA PRO A 146 13.01 -11.90 -8.45
C PRO A 146 13.10 -10.78 -7.40
N TYR A 147 13.56 -11.09 -6.18
CA TYR A 147 13.77 -10.13 -5.10
C TYR A 147 15.23 -10.11 -4.68
N ALA A 148 15.68 -8.96 -4.22
CA ALA A 148 17.03 -8.78 -3.72
C ALA A 148 17.08 -9.20 -2.24
N ILE A 149 17.52 -10.43 -2.00
CA ILE A 149 17.53 -11.06 -0.67
C ILE A 149 18.93 -11.51 -0.28
N LEU A 150 19.22 -11.45 1.02
CA LEU A 150 20.48 -11.92 1.60
C LEU A 150 20.26 -13.26 2.26
N VAL A 151 20.78 -14.32 1.65
CA VAL A 151 20.75 -15.69 2.20
C VAL A 151 22.16 -16.13 2.62
N PRO A 152 22.31 -17.02 3.62
CA PRO A 152 23.62 -17.41 4.16
C PRO A 152 24.39 -18.41 3.27
N PHE A 153 23.89 -18.72 2.08
CA PHE A 153 24.47 -19.70 1.15
C PHE A 153 24.43 -19.19 -0.30
N SER A 154 25.25 -19.77 -1.18
CA SER A 154 25.32 -19.35 -2.59
C SER A 154 24.07 -19.79 -3.38
N THR A 155 23.55 -18.89 -4.20
CA THR A 155 22.43 -19.12 -5.14
C THR A 155 22.89 -19.23 -6.59
N GLU A 156 24.18 -19.49 -6.83
CA GLU A 156 24.79 -19.62 -8.17
C GLU A 156 24.70 -21.05 -8.73
N ALA A 157 23.78 -21.85 -8.22
CA ALA A 157 23.53 -23.21 -8.69
C ALA A 157 22.03 -23.50 -8.75
N TRP A 158 21.63 -24.41 -9.63
CA TRP A 158 20.22 -24.72 -9.90
C TRP A 158 19.41 -25.09 -8.66
N LEU A 159 19.89 -26.03 -7.84
CA LEU A 159 19.14 -26.49 -6.66
C LEU A 159 18.89 -25.38 -5.62
N PRO A 160 19.92 -24.68 -5.08
CA PRO A 160 19.68 -23.59 -4.12
C PRO A 160 18.89 -22.44 -4.76
N TRP A 161 19.16 -22.11 -6.03
CA TRP A 161 18.40 -21.08 -6.73
C TRP A 161 16.91 -21.44 -6.85
N THR A 162 16.56 -22.66 -7.28
CA THR A 162 15.16 -23.09 -7.44
C THR A 162 14.41 -23.07 -6.11
N ILE A 163 15.03 -23.54 -5.02
CA ILE A 163 14.41 -23.52 -3.69
C ILE A 163 14.10 -22.08 -3.27
N VAL A 164 15.08 -21.19 -3.37
CA VAL A 164 14.93 -19.78 -2.98
C VAL A 164 13.94 -19.06 -3.89
N TYR A 165 13.98 -19.33 -5.19
CA TYR A 165 13.08 -18.76 -6.19
C TYR A 165 11.62 -19.14 -5.93
N VAL A 166 11.33 -20.44 -5.74
CA VAL A 166 9.98 -20.92 -5.44
C VAL A 166 9.46 -20.31 -4.14
N HIS A 167 10.29 -20.29 -3.09
CA HIS A 167 9.94 -19.66 -1.82
C HIS A 167 9.63 -18.16 -1.98
N SER A 168 10.44 -17.44 -2.75
CA SER A 168 10.29 -16.01 -3.01
C SER A 168 8.98 -15.69 -3.74
N ILE A 169 8.63 -16.47 -4.76
CA ILE A 169 7.36 -16.31 -5.49
C ILE A 169 6.17 -16.55 -4.58
N MET A 170 6.21 -17.62 -3.78
CA MET A 170 5.16 -17.91 -2.82
C MET A 170 4.95 -16.74 -1.85
N CYS A 171 6.03 -16.16 -1.33
CA CYS A 171 5.96 -14.98 -0.46
C CYS A 171 5.41 -13.75 -1.18
N GLY A 172 5.80 -13.50 -2.43
CA GLY A 172 5.27 -12.40 -3.23
C GLY A 172 3.75 -12.49 -3.41
N PHE A 173 3.23 -13.68 -3.74
CA PHE A 173 1.78 -13.88 -3.84
C PHE A 173 1.08 -13.76 -2.48
N ILE A 174 1.64 -14.33 -1.41
CA ILE A 174 1.12 -14.17 -0.05
C ILE A 174 1.03 -12.68 0.32
N CYS A 175 2.11 -11.91 0.09
CA CYS A 175 2.15 -10.49 0.37
C CYS A 175 1.00 -9.74 -0.31
N ILE A 176 0.80 -9.95 -1.62
CA ILE A 176 -0.25 -9.26 -2.38
C ILE A 176 -1.66 -9.69 -1.97
N ILE A 177 -1.86 -10.96 -1.63
CA ILE A 177 -3.15 -11.44 -1.11
C ILE A 177 -3.49 -10.74 0.20
N PHE A 178 -2.55 -10.66 1.15
CA PHE A 178 -2.76 -9.96 2.41
C PHE A 178 -2.99 -8.47 2.20
N TYR A 179 -2.18 -7.83 1.35
CA TYR A 179 -2.29 -6.41 1.01
C TYR A 179 -3.68 -6.07 0.46
N THR A 180 -4.10 -6.79 -0.59
CA THR A 180 -5.38 -6.55 -1.26
C THR A 180 -6.59 -6.96 -0.41
N MET A 181 -6.44 -7.95 0.47
CA MET A 181 -7.49 -8.37 1.40
C MET A 181 -7.84 -7.28 2.41
N ILE A 182 -6.83 -6.65 3.02
CA ILE A 182 -7.05 -5.63 4.04
C ILE A 182 -7.74 -4.40 3.42
N ASP A 183 -7.23 -3.95 2.27
CA ASP A 183 -7.85 -2.84 1.54
C ASP A 183 -9.27 -3.22 1.10
N GLY A 184 -9.47 -4.43 0.60
CA GLY A 184 -10.78 -4.91 0.19
C GLY A 184 -11.79 -5.00 1.33
N LEU A 185 -11.35 -5.40 2.52
CA LEU A 185 -12.21 -5.38 3.71
C LEU A 185 -12.64 -3.95 4.06
N TYR A 186 -11.70 -3.00 4.05
CA TYR A 186 -12.00 -1.59 4.27
C TYR A 186 -13.03 -1.05 3.27
N PHE A 187 -12.83 -1.31 1.97
CA PHE A 187 -13.76 -0.87 0.93
C PHE A 187 -15.15 -1.47 1.09
N VAL A 188 -15.25 -2.78 1.37
CA VAL A 188 -16.53 -3.47 1.53
C VAL A 188 -17.30 -2.92 2.74
N LEU A 189 -16.67 -2.81 3.90
CA LEU A 189 -17.32 -2.31 5.11
C LEU A 189 -17.75 -0.85 4.95
N THR A 190 -16.89 0.00 4.37
CA THR A 190 -17.22 1.40 4.06
C THR A 190 -18.40 1.49 3.10
N SER A 191 -18.42 0.65 2.05
CA SER A 191 -19.50 0.65 1.07
C SER A 191 -20.84 0.22 1.69
N HIS A 192 -20.84 -0.80 2.57
CA HIS A 192 -22.05 -1.19 3.30
C HIS A 192 -22.53 -0.09 4.24
N LEU A 193 -21.63 0.62 4.91
CA LEU A 193 -21.97 1.74 5.76
C LEU A 193 -22.57 2.91 4.94
N CYS A 194 -21.92 3.30 3.84
CA CYS A 194 -22.42 4.34 2.93
C CYS A 194 -23.78 3.99 2.32
N ALA A 195 -24.01 2.73 1.95
CA ALA A 195 -25.31 2.28 1.45
C ALA A 195 -26.44 2.50 2.47
N ASN A 196 -26.17 2.24 3.76
CA ASN A 196 -27.14 2.50 4.82
C ASN A 196 -27.37 4.01 5.03
N PHE A 197 -26.32 4.84 4.98
CA PHE A 197 -26.48 6.29 5.03
C PHE A 197 -27.31 6.83 3.85
N CYS A 198 -27.10 6.29 2.64
CA CYS A 198 -27.87 6.66 1.45
C CYS A 198 -29.37 6.34 1.62
N VAL A 199 -29.70 5.16 2.16
CA VAL A 199 -31.08 4.77 2.46
C VAL A 199 -31.73 5.69 3.50
N ILE A 200 -31.01 6.07 4.55
CA ILE A 200 -31.51 7.03 5.55
C ILE A 200 -31.73 8.40 4.89
N SER A 201 -30.80 8.86 4.05
CA SER A 201 -30.93 10.13 3.32
C SER A 201 -32.21 10.18 2.48
N ASP A 202 -32.46 9.15 1.66
CA ASP A 202 -33.70 9.06 0.86
C ASP A 202 -34.95 8.98 1.73
N THR A 203 -34.87 8.33 2.90
CA THR A 203 -35.99 8.28 3.86
C THR A 203 -36.28 9.67 4.44
N ILE A 204 -35.25 10.47 4.72
CA ILE A 204 -35.39 11.84 5.23
C ILE A 204 -35.96 12.77 4.15
N GLU A 205 -35.47 12.68 2.91
CA GLU A 205 -35.95 13.52 1.79
C GLU A 205 -37.45 13.31 1.50
N ARG A 206 -37.97 12.13 1.82
CA ARG A 206 -39.39 11.78 1.61
C ARG A 206 -40.26 12.00 2.85
N LEU A 207 -39.74 12.59 3.92
CA LEU A 207 -40.54 12.93 5.10
C LEU A 207 -41.60 13.98 4.74
N ASP A 208 -42.83 13.72 5.15
CA ASP A 208 -43.96 14.62 5.07
C ASP A 208 -44.59 14.80 6.46
N SER A 209 -45.57 15.71 6.58
CA SER A 209 -46.28 16.00 7.84
C SER A 209 -46.98 14.77 8.43
N SER A 210 -47.35 13.78 7.61
CA SER A 210 -48.01 12.54 8.05
C SER A 210 -47.03 11.53 8.66
N THR A 211 -45.75 11.57 8.27
CA THR A 211 -44.74 10.57 8.64
C THR A 211 -43.75 11.07 9.72
N VAL A 212 -43.90 12.30 10.21
CA VAL A 212 -43.04 12.93 11.24
C VAL A 212 -42.90 12.07 12.51
N ASN A 213 -43.92 11.28 12.85
CA ASN A 213 -43.87 10.36 13.99
C ASN A 213 -42.73 9.32 13.92
N ARG A 214 -42.18 9.07 12.72
CA ARG A 214 -41.03 8.17 12.50
C ARG A 214 -39.67 8.84 12.68
N LEU A 215 -39.62 10.16 12.84
CA LEU A 215 -38.37 10.92 12.95
C LEU A 215 -37.50 10.44 14.11
N ALA A 216 -38.09 10.12 15.26
CA ALA A 216 -37.36 9.57 16.41
C ALA A 216 -36.65 8.25 16.08
N ASN A 217 -37.24 7.39 15.23
CA ASN A 217 -36.61 6.14 14.81
C ASN A 217 -35.50 6.39 13.79
N ILE A 218 -35.70 7.33 12.85
CA ILE A 218 -34.67 7.73 11.88
C ILE A 218 -33.43 8.28 12.61
N VAL A 219 -33.62 9.11 13.63
CA VAL A 219 -32.53 9.65 14.45
C VAL A 219 -31.77 8.51 15.16
N LYS A 220 -32.48 7.54 15.74
CA LYS A 220 -31.85 6.38 16.39
C LYS A 220 -31.05 5.53 15.40
N GLU A 221 -31.60 5.26 14.22
CA GLU A 221 -30.89 4.52 13.16
C GLU A 221 -29.65 5.29 12.70
N HIS A 222 -29.76 6.59 12.49
CA HIS A 222 -28.62 7.43 12.09
C HIS A 222 -27.51 7.44 13.16
N GLN A 223 -27.86 7.62 14.43
CA GLN A 223 -26.91 7.55 15.55
C GLN A 223 -26.21 6.18 15.63
N TYR A 224 -26.96 5.10 15.38
CA TYR A 224 -26.38 3.77 15.34
C TYR A 224 -25.37 3.62 14.18
N LEU A 225 -25.68 4.12 12.98
CA LEU A 225 -24.73 4.11 11.86
C LEU A 225 -23.48 4.97 12.13
N LEU A 226 -23.63 6.14 12.77
CA LEU A 226 -22.49 6.96 13.17
C LEU A 226 -21.55 6.17 14.09
N LYS A 227 -22.09 5.47 15.09
CA LYS A 227 -21.30 4.60 15.98
C LYS A 227 -20.57 3.49 15.20
N LEU A 228 -21.24 2.84 14.23
CA LEU A 228 -20.58 1.84 13.37
C LEU A 228 -19.46 2.46 12.51
N GLY A 229 -19.62 3.74 12.12
CA GLY A 229 -18.58 4.52 11.44
C GLY A 229 -17.36 4.79 12.32
N GLU A 230 -17.57 5.14 13.59
CA GLU A 230 -16.48 5.30 14.57
C GLU A 230 -15.76 3.97 14.82
N ASP A 231 -16.49 2.86 14.91
CA ASP A 231 -15.90 1.52 15.05
C ASP A 231 -15.05 1.16 13.81
N LEU A 232 -15.52 1.49 12.59
CA LEU A 232 -14.77 1.32 11.35
C LEU A 232 -13.47 2.14 11.37
N GLU A 233 -13.54 3.39 11.82
CA GLU A 233 -12.37 4.27 11.94
C GLU A 233 -11.34 3.71 12.92
N ASP A 234 -11.74 3.30 14.13
CA ASP A 234 -10.82 2.72 15.13
C ASP A 234 -10.13 1.45 14.62
N ILE A 235 -10.82 0.64 13.81
CA ILE A 235 -10.25 -0.58 13.22
C ILE A 235 -9.16 -0.24 12.19
N PHE A 236 -9.41 0.73 11.30
CA PHE A 236 -8.55 0.96 10.13
C PHE A 236 -7.61 2.16 10.26
N THR A 237 -7.71 2.98 11.31
CA THR A 237 -6.91 4.19 11.50
C THR A 237 -5.40 3.95 11.34
N ALA A 238 -4.85 2.93 12.03
CA ALA A 238 -3.43 2.60 11.94
C ALA A 238 -3.03 2.09 10.55
N ALA A 239 -3.85 1.23 9.94
CA ALA A 239 -3.60 0.70 8.59
C ALA A 239 -3.59 1.83 7.54
N ASN A 240 -4.52 2.78 7.65
CA ASN A 240 -4.62 3.95 6.78
C ASN A 240 -3.45 4.91 6.99
N LEU A 241 -3.01 5.10 8.24
CA LEU A 241 -1.82 5.88 8.55
C LEU A 241 -0.58 5.28 7.87
N PHE A 242 -0.34 3.97 8.01
CA PHE A 242 0.79 3.31 7.35
C PHE A 242 0.72 3.41 5.82
N ASN A 243 -0.48 3.32 5.24
CA ASN A 243 -0.71 3.54 3.81
C ASN A 243 -0.19 4.92 3.35
N VAL A 244 -0.57 5.97 4.06
CA VAL A 244 -0.15 7.34 3.72
C VAL A 244 1.35 7.52 3.92
N LEU A 245 1.90 7.04 5.04
CA LEU A 245 3.32 7.20 5.37
C LEU A 245 4.24 6.44 4.41
N VAL A 246 4.02 5.13 4.25
CA VAL A 246 4.87 4.30 3.40
C VAL A 246 4.63 4.62 1.92
N GLY A 247 3.37 4.86 1.51
CA GLY A 247 3.03 5.23 0.14
C GLY A 247 3.68 6.55 -0.30
N SER A 248 3.61 7.59 0.55
CA SER A 248 4.27 8.87 0.25
C SER A 248 5.79 8.74 0.22
N LEU A 249 6.39 7.95 1.12
CA LEU A 249 7.83 7.68 1.11
C LEU A 249 8.27 7.00 -0.20
N VAL A 250 7.55 5.97 -0.66
CA VAL A 250 7.85 5.26 -1.91
C VAL A 250 7.76 6.19 -3.11
N ILE A 251 6.69 6.98 -3.21
CA ILE A 251 6.51 7.94 -4.31
C ILE A 251 7.64 8.97 -4.31
N CYS A 252 8.04 9.47 -3.14
CA CYS A 252 9.14 10.43 -3.01
C CYS A 252 10.51 9.81 -3.32
N ALA A 253 10.74 8.56 -2.94
CA ALA A 253 11.97 7.82 -3.27
C ALA A 253 12.11 7.59 -4.77
N LEU A 254 11.01 7.19 -5.45
CA LEU A 254 10.96 7.09 -6.91
C LEU A 254 11.19 8.45 -7.59
N GLY A 255 10.58 9.52 -7.06
CA GLY A 255 10.82 10.88 -7.54
C GLY A 255 12.27 11.32 -7.42
N PHE A 256 12.91 10.99 -6.30
CA PHE A 256 14.33 11.26 -6.06
C PHE A 256 15.26 10.50 -7.03
N ASN A 257 14.94 9.25 -7.34
CA ASN A 257 15.71 8.46 -8.31
C ASN A 257 15.73 9.13 -9.69
N LEU A 258 14.60 9.71 -10.12
CA LEU A 258 14.53 10.42 -11.40
C LEU A 258 15.40 11.68 -11.40
N THR A 259 15.40 12.44 -10.31
CA THR A 259 16.20 13.67 -10.20
C THR A 259 17.70 13.41 -10.11
N SER A 260 18.10 12.23 -9.63
CA SER A 260 19.50 11.90 -9.30
C SER A 260 20.22 11.09 -10.38
N THR A 261 19.76 11.18 -11.63
CA THR A 261 20.36 10.44 -12.76
C THR A 261 21.77 10.98 -13.10
N LYS A 262 22.76 10.08 -13.17
CA LYS A 262 24.19 10.41 -13.37
C LYS A 262 24.58 10.71 -14.82
N ILE A 263 23.67 11.21 -15.65
CA ILE A 263 23.92 11.45 -17.09
C ILE A 263 25.03 12.51 -17.28
N GLY A 264 25.03 13.55 -16.46
CA GLY A 264 26.07 14.58 -16.47
C GLY A 264 27.45 14.01 -16.14
N ASP A 265 27.54 13.19 -15.11
CA ASP A 265 28.78 12.56 -14.66
C ASP A 265 29.32 11.57 -15.72
N ALA A 266 28.43 10.75 -16.30
CA ALA A 266 28.81 9.81 -17.37
C ALA A 266 29.30 10.55 -18.62
N ALA A 267 28.64 11.66 -19.01
CA ALA A 267 29.08 12.50 -20.11
C ALA A 267 30.46 13.12 -19.82
N PHE A 268 30.72 13.53 -18.58
CA PHE A 268 32.01 14.08 -18.17
C PHE A 268 33.14 13.04 -18.17
N LEU A 269 32.86 11.83 -17.67
CA LEU A 269 33.84 10.75 -17.53
C LEU A 269 34.13 10.00 -18.84
N CYS A 270 33.31 10.15 -19.87
CA CYS A 270 33.60 9.53 -21.15
C CYS A 270 34.85 10.15 -21.79
N LYS A 271 35.51 9.43 -22.71
CA LYS A 271 36.74 9.89 -23.39
C LYS A 271 36.47 10.96 -24.46
N TRP A 272 35.62 11.95 -24.14
CA TRP A 272 35.19 13.00 -25.06
C TRP A 272 36.36 13.81 -25.64
N PHE A 273 37.48 13.89 -24.91
CA PHE A 273 38.70 14.57 -25.37
C PHE A 273 39.37 13.89 -26.58
N GLU A 274 39.18 12.57 -26.76
CA GLU A 274 39.71 11.79 -27.91
C GLU A 274 38.77 11.82 -29.13
N MET A 275 37.56 12.36 -28.99
CA MET A 275 36.54 12.32 -30.03
C MET A 275 36.66 13.50 -31.03
N ASP A 276 35.95 13.40 -32.15
CA ASP A 276 35.86 14.46 -33.15
C ASP A 276 35.14 15.71 -32.62
N GLU A 277 35.38 16.86 -33.25
CA GLU A 277 34.89 18.16 -32.82
C GLU A 277 33.35 18.24 -32.73
N LYS A 278 32.64 17.50 -33.58
CA LYS A 278 31.18 17.43 -33.55
C LYS A 278 30.71 16.68 -32.31
N SER A 279 31.28 15.50 -32.03
CA SER A 279 30.98 14.72 -30.83
C SER A 279 31.28 15.48 -29.53
N LYS A 280 32.41 16.20 -29.47
CA LYS A 280 32.76 17.06 -28.33
C LYS A 280 31.68 18.09 -28.02
N LYS A 281 31.21 18.82 -29.04
CA LYS A 281 30.13 19.82 -28.90
C LYS A 281 28.81 19.19 -28.48
N THR A 282 28.50 17.99 -28.99
CA THR A 282 27.32 17.23 -28.57
C THR A 282 27.39 16.82 -27.10
N ILE A 283 28.51 16.28 -26.64
CA ILE A 283 28.71 15.86 -25.25
C ILE A 283 28.67 17.07 -24.31
N LEU A 284 29.29 18.20 -24.69
CA LEU A 284 29.18 19.44 -23.93
C LEU A 284 27.72 19.91 -23.78
N THR A 285 26.91 19.78 -24.85
CA THR A 285 25.48 20.08 -24.79
C THR A 285 24.74 19.17 -23.82
N ILE A 286 25.10 17.88 -23.78
CA ILE A 286 24.54 16.91 -22.81
C ILE A 286 24.90 17.32 -21.39
N MET A 287 26.17 17.66 -21.11
CA MET A 287 26.61 18.12 -19.78
C MET A 287 25.85 19.38 -19.32
N ILE A 288 25.69 20.37 -20.20
CA ILE A 288 24.97 21.61 -19.89
C ILE A 288 23.49 21.32 -19.60
N ARG A 289 22.85 20.45 -20.37
CA ARG A 289 21.44 20.06 -20.15
C ARG A 289 21.26 19.25 -18.87
N ALA A 290 22.20 18.36 -18.55
CA ALA A 290 22.17 17.54 -17.35
C ALA A 290 22.26 18.37 -16.04
N LYS A 291 22.77 19.61 -16.09
CA LYS A 291 22.73 20.53 -14.94
C LYS A 291 21.32 20.94 -14.52
N LYS A 292 20.30 20.76 -15.37
CA LYS A 292 18.90 21.00 -15.02
C LYS A 292 18.29 19.67 -14.55
N PRO A 293 18.11 19.44 -13.24
CA PRO A 293 17.56 18.18 -12.75
C PRO A 293 16.13 17.98 -13.25
N GLN A 294 15.81 16.76 -13.69
CA GLN A 294 14.48 16.42 -14.14
C GLN A 294 13.57 16.23 -12.92
N GLN A 295 12.70 17.20 -12.65
CA GLN A 295 11.82 17.19 -11.48
C GLN A 295 10.43 16.65 -11.82
N LEU A 296 9.94 15.71 -11.00
CA LEU A 296 8.53 15.37 -10.97
C LEU A 296 7.79 16.37 -10.10
N THR A 297 6.63 16.84 -10.55
CA THR A 297 5.75 17.71 -9.76
C THR A 297 4.37 17.12 -9.66
N ALA A 298 3.78 17.13 -8.47
CA ALA A 298 2.35 16.90 -8.26
C ALA A 298 1.58 18.11 -8.81
N TYR A 299 1.10 18.00 -10.06
CA TYR A 299 0.33 19.05 -10.75
C TYR A 299 0.96 20.46 -10.67
N LYS A 300 2.29 20.57 -10.72
CA LYS A 300 3.05 21.82 -10.54
C LYS A 300 2.91 22.53 -9.18
N PHE A 301 2.16 21.97 -8.23
CA PHE A 301 2.00 22.53 -6.89
C PHE A 301 3.20 22.24 -5.98
N SER A 302 3.73 21.01 -6.05
CA SER A 302 4.89 20.59 -5.27
C SER A 302 5.77 19.65 -6.08
N THR A 303 7.08 19.77 -5.96
CA THR A 303 8.01 18.74 -6.46
C THR A 303 7.82 17.46 -5.65
N ILE A 304 7.98 16.29 -6.27
CA ILE A 304 7.95 14.98 -5.61
C ILE A 304 9.40 14.62 -5.29
N SER A 305 9.78 14.72 -4.02
CA SER A 305 11.15 14.51 -3.55
C SER A 305 11.17 14.15 -2.05
N TYR A 306 12.32 13.70 -1.55
CA TYR A 306 12.52 13.47 -0.11
C TYR A 306 12.27 14.74 0.75
N ALA A 307 12.61 15.92 0.22
CA ALA A 307 12.32 17.20 0.87
C ALA A 307 10.80 17.44 1.01
N SER A 308 10.02 16.98 0.04
CA SER A 308 8.56 17.09 0.07
C SER A 308 7.95 16.14 1.09
N PHE A 309 8.46 14.91 1.21
CA PHE A 309 8.06 13.98 2.27
C PHE A 309 8.32 14.54 3.67
N THR A 310 9.55 15.00 3.94
CA THR A 310 9.89 15.60 5.24
C THR A 310 9.06 16.84 5.54
N LYS A 311 8.74 17.65 4.52
CA LYS A 311 7.80 18.79 4.64
C LYS A 311 6.39 18.34 5.00
N ILE A 312 5.85 17.29 4.37
CA ILE A 312 4.52 16.74 4.70
C ILE A 312 4.50 16.30 6.17
N ILE A 313 5.45 15.48 6.59
CA ILE A 313 5.50 14.95 7.98
C ILE A 313 5.66 16.08 9.01
N SER A 314 6.59 17.00 8.80
CA SER A 314 6.82 18.12 9.73
C SER A 314 5.61 19.06 9.82
N THR A 315 4.95 19.33 8.70
CA THR A 315 3.74 20.16 8.65
C THR A 315 2.58 19.45 9.37
N SER A 316 2.36 18.16 9.09
CA SER A 316 1.35 17.36 9.80
C SER A 316 1.58 17.32 11.31
N TRP A 317 2.83 17.12 11.75
CA TRP A 317 3.19 17.12 13.17
C TRP A 317 2.99 18.50 13.83
N SER A 318 3.30 19.58 13.11
CA SER A 318 3.08 20.95 13.58
C SER A 318 1.59 21.23 13.79
N TYR A 319 0.74 20.89 12.81
CA TYR A 319 -0.71 21.00 12.95
C TYR A 319 -1.25 20.12 14.10
N PHE A 320 -0.77 18.88 14.22
CA PHE A 320 -1.14 18.00 15.33
C PHE A 320 -0.79 18.61 16.69
N THR A 321 0.40 19.19 16.83
CA THR A 321 0.85 19.83 18.08
C THR A 321 0.00 21.06 18.41
N ILE A 322 -0.34 21.87 17.41
CA ILE A 322 -1.23 23.03 17.58
C ILE A 322 -2.62 22.56 18.04
N LEU A 323 -3.24 21.61 17.33
CA LEU A 323 -4.54 21.07 17.71
C LEU A 323 -4.51 20.50 19.12
N ARG A 324 -3.51 19.69 19.43
CA ARG A 324 -3.34 19.14 20.79
C ARG A 324 -3.27 20.26 21.83
N THR A 325 -2.52 21.33 21.57
CA THR A 325 -2.41 22.46 22.51
C THR A 325 -3.74 23.21 22.66
N VAL A 326 -4.49 23.39 21.59
CA VAL A 326 -5.80 24.08 21.60
C VAL A 326 -6.87 23.26 22.34
N TYR A 327 -6.86 21.93 22.19
CA TYR A 327 -7.89 21.04 22.74
C TYR A 327 -7.51 20.38 24.07
N THR A 328 -6.27 20.51 24.56
CA THR A 328 -5.91 20.06 25.91
C THR A 328 -6.29 21.16 26.90
N PRO A 329 -7.24 20.93 27.83
CA PRO A 329 -7.59 21.93 28.83
C PRO A 329 -6.36 22.28 29.69
N PRO A 330 -6.18 23.54 30.08
CA PRO A 330 -5.09 23.92 30.97
C PRO A 330 -5.20 23.13 32.28
N GLU A 331 -4.10 22.53 32.72
CA GLU A 331 -4.04 21.90 34.05
C GLU A 331 -4.41 22.95 35.09
N VAL A 332 -5.48 22.70 35.84
CA VAL A 332 -5.86 23.53 36.99
C VAL A 332 -4.75 23.34 38.02
N SER A 333 -3.80 24.26 38.07
CA SER A 333 -2.82 24.33 39.14
C SER A 333 -3.58 24.59 40.44
N HIS A 334 -3.75 23.56 41.26
CA HIS A 334 -4.07 23.73 42.67
C HIS A 334 -2.88 24.44 43.31
N SER A 335 -3.00 25.76 43.45
CA SER A 335 -2.16 26.57 44.31
C SER A 335 -2.50 26.24 45.77
N ASP A 336 -1.60 25.53 46.45
CA ASP A 336 -1.53 25.50 47.91
C ASP A 336 -0.90 26.79 48.47
#